data_AF-A0A939DSE7-F1
#
_entry.id   AF-A0A939DSE7-F1
#
_cell.length_a   1.000
_cell.length_b   1.000
_cell.length_c   1.000
_cell.angle_alpha   90.00
_cell.angle_beta   90.00
_cell.angle_gamma   90.00
#
_symmetry.space_group_name_H-M   'P 1'
#
loop_
_entity.id
_entity.type
_entity.pdbx_description
1 polymer ?
#
loop_
_entity_poly.entity_id
_entity_poly.type
_entity_poly.pdbx_seq_one_letter_code
_entity_poly.pdbx_strand_id
1 'polypeptide(L)'
;TSHAQSIEIKGPKNATREYSGVVYGPITSDDTLWRIAQRYRQNKSLSIYQVMVAIYELNPNAFERQNLNLMVDGAMLRLPSEQYIARIDAALAK
;
A
#
# COMPACT_ATOMS: atom_id res chain seq x y z
N THR A 1 -3.62 -11.51 -39.70
CA THR A 1 -2.67 -11.35 -38.58
C THR A 1 -3.46 -10.99 -37.35
N SER A 2 -3.53 -11.89 -36.39
CA SER A 2 -4.37 -11.75 -35.18
C SER A 2 -3.79 -10.70 -34.24
N HIS A 3 -4.50 -9.59 -34.02
CA HIS A 3 -4.31 -8.76 -32.84
C HIS A 3 -5.29 -9.26 -31.77
N ALA A 4 -4.79 -10.13 -30.90
CA ALA A 4 -5.51 -10.47 -29.68
C ALA A 4 -5.56 -9.21 -28.82
N GLN A 5 -6.74 -8.60 -28.71
CA GLN A 5 -7.03 -7.57 -27.72
C GLN A 5 -6.89 -8.22 -26.35
N SER A 6 -5.78 -7.95 -25.67
CA SER A 6 -5.61 -8.30 -24.26
C SER A 6 -6.75 -7.63 -23.50
N ILE A 7 -7.67 -8.43 -22.98
CA ILE A 7 -8.82 -7.99 -22.21
C ILE A 7 -8.28 -7.28 -20.98
N GLU A 8 -8.24 -5.95 -21.05
CA GLU A 8 -7.76 -5.10 -19.99
C GLU A 8 -8.87 -4.97 -18.95
N ILE A 9 -9.01 -5.98 -18.08
CA ILE A 9 -9.79 -5.89 -16.85
C ILE A 9 -8.99 -5.06 -15.84
N LYS A 10 -8.61 -3.83 -16.20
CA LYS A 10 -7.95 -2.91 -15.27
C LYS A 10 -9.00 -1.94 -14.75
N GLY A 11 -9.11 -1.91 -13.43
CA GLY A 11 -9.79 -0.82 -12.73
C GLY A 11 -9.25 0.56 -13.14
N PRO A 12 -9.82 1.65 -12.63
CA PRO A 12 -9.52 3.02 -13.06
C PRO A 12 -8.01 3.24 -13.21
N LYS A 13 -7.60 3.93 -14.27
CA LYS A 13 -6.21 4.13 -14.74
C LYS A 13 -5.19 4.57 -13.66
N ASN A 14 -5.66 5.06 -12.51
CA ASN A 14 -4.84 5.41 -11.34
C ASN A 14 -4.35 4.19 -10.54
N ALA A 15 -5.12 3.10 -10.47
CA ALA A 15 -4.78 1.92 -9.67
C ALA A 15 -3.43 1.31 -10.06
N THR A 16 -3.04 1.41 -11.33
CA THR A 16 -1.76 0.90 -11.85
C THR A 16 -0.56 1.77 -11.44
N ARG A 17 -0.77 3.05 -11.11
CA ARG A 17 0.30 3.94 -10.63
C ARG A 17 0.47 3.89 -9.13
N GLU A 18 -0.57 3.51 -8.39
CA GLU A 18 -0.58 3.56 -6.93
C GLU A 18 -0.14 2.24 -6.31
N TYR A 19 -0.49 1.12 -6.95
CA TYR A 19 -0.17 -0.23 -6.49
C TYR A 19 1.14 -0.75 -7.08
N SER A 20 1.97 -1.43 -6.28
CA SER A 20 3.25 -2.00 -6.74
C SER A 20 3.13 -3.37 -7.40
N GLY A 21 1.96 -4.02 -7.32
CA GLY A 21 1.80 -5.43 -7.68
C GLY A 21 2.11 -6.41 -6.55
N VAL A 22 2.57 -5.93 -5.39
CA VAL A 22 2.94 -6.78 -4.24
C VAL A 22 1.81 -6.80 -3.21
N VAL A 23 1.49 -7.99 -2.69
CA VAL A 23 0.54 -8.16 -1.58
C VAL A 23 1.28 -8.69 -0.35
N TYR A 24 0.95 -8.18 0.83
CA TYR A 24 1.42 -8.68 2.12
C TYR A 24 0.24 -9.22 2.93
N GLY A 25 0.44 -10.37 3.59
CA GLY A 25 -0.54 -10.95 4.50
C GLY A 25 -0.56 -12.49 4.40
N PRO A 26 -1.51 -13.14 5.08
CA PRO A 26 -2.55 -12.53 5.92
C PRO A 26 -1.96 -11.79 7.12
N ILE A 27 -2.58 -10.67 7.51
CA ILE A 27 -2.21 -9.95 8.73
C ILE A 27 -2.50 -10.82 9.97
N THR A 28 -1.57 -10.79 10.92
CA THR A 28 -1.69 -11.45 12.21
C THR A 28 -1.55 -10.44 13.35
N SER A 29 -1.91 -10.85 14.57
CA SER A 29 -1.73 -10.04 15.78
C SER A 29 -0.28 -9.63 16.06
N ASP A 30 0.68 -10.35 15.49
CA ASP A 30 2.12 -10.04 15.64
C ASP A 30 2.59 -8.97 14.66
N ASP A 31 1.77 -8.60 13.68
CA ASP A 31 2.10 -7.58 12.69
C ASP A 31 1.78 -6.17 13.20
N THR A 32 2.63 -5.23 12.79
CA THR A 32 2.34 -3.80 12.89
C THR A 32 2.57 -3.15 11.54
N LEU A 33 1.76 -2.15 11.21
CA LEU A 33 1.92 -1.40 9.96
C LEU A 33 3.34 -0.81 9.85
N TRP A 34 3.92 -0.38 10.97
CA TRP A 34 5.29 0.11 11.03
C TRP A 34 6.32 -0.96 10.65
N ARG A 35 6.22 -2.19 11.19
CA ARG A 35 7.16 -3.29 10.87
C ARG A 35 7.05 -3.69 9.40
N ILE A 36 5.83 -3.74 8.88
CA ILE A 36 5.56 -4.03 7.46
C ILE A 36 6.18 -2.93 6.59
N ALA A 37 5.89 -1.67 6.89
CA ALA A 37 6.42 -0.52 6.16
C ALA A 37 7.95 -0.45 6.21
N GLN A 38 8.56 -0.70 7.38
CA GLN A 38 10.02 -0.70 7.55
C GLN A 38 10.68 -1.78 6.69
N ARG A 39 10.10 -2.99 6.65
CA ARG A 39 10.60 -4.12 5.83
C ARG A 39 10.39 -3.88 4.33
N TYR A 40 9.25 -3.33 3.94
CA TYR A 40 8.93 -3.07 2.53
C TYR A 40 9.75 -1.93 1.93
N ARG A 41 10.09 -0.91 2.73
CA ARG A 41 10.77 0.31 2.29
C ARG A 41 12.21 0.04 1.81
N GLN A 42 12.34 -0.07 0.50
CA GLN A 42 13.64 -0.18 -0.18
C GLN A 42 14.33 1.18 -0.32
N ASN A 43 13.58 2.20 -0.76
CA ASN A 43 14.10 3.54 -0.94
C ASN A 43 14.19 4.30 0.39
N LYS A 44 15.41 4.66 0.80
CA LYS A 44 15.67 5.29 2.09
C LYS A 44 15.36 6.79 2.15
N SER A 45 15.16 7.45 1.01
CA SER A 45 14.74 8.87 0.97
C SER A 45 13.28 9.06 1.35
N LEU A 46 12.46 8.00 1.24
CA LEU A 46 11.08 7.97 1.70
C LEU A 46 11.05 7.67 3.21
N SER A 47 10.18 8.34 3.96
CA SER A 47 10.02 8.07 5.39
C SER A 47 9.19 6.81 5.63
N ILE A 48 9.38 6.15 6.77
CA ILE A 48 8.53 4.99 7.14
C ILE A 48 7.07 5.43 7.23
N TYR A 49 6.82 6.63 7.76
CA TYR A 49 5.47 7.18 7.88
C TYR A 49 4.79 7.35 6.52
N GLN A 50 5.48 7.87 5.50
CA GLN A 50 4.93 7.97 4.15
C GLN A 50 4.53 6.59 3.61
N VAL A 51 5.35 5.56 3.86
CA VAL A 51 5.03 4.18 3.46
C VAL A 51 3.81 3.66 4.22
N MET A 52 3.71 3.91 5.53
CA MET A 52 2.56 3.51 6.34
C MET A 52 1.26 4.14 5.83
N VAL A 53 1.26 5.46 5.62
CA VAL A 53 0.08 6.19 5.10
C VAL A 53 -0.32 5.69 3.73
N ALA A 54 0.65 5.48 2.84
CA ALA A 54 0.37 4.95 1.50
C ALA A 54 -0.23 3.53 1.53
N ILE A 55 0.22 2.66 2.44
CA ILE A 55 -0.39 1.34 2.66
C ILE A 55 -1.82 1.51 3.21
N TYR A 56 -2.02 2.42 4.17
CA TYR A 56 -3.33 2.68 4.76
C TYR A 56 -4.36 3.17 3.71
N GLU A 57 -4.01 4.16 2.90
CA GLU A 57 -4.88 4.72 1.87
C GLU A 57 -5.27 3.69 0.80
N LEU A 58 -4.38 2.76 0.45
CA LEU A 58 -4.67 1.69 -0.50
C LEU A 58 -5.56 0.57 0.07
N ASN A 59 -5.65 0.46 1.39
CA ASN A 59 -6.32 -0.66 2.06
C ASN A 59 -7.28 -0.18 3.16
N PRO A 60 -8.24 0.73 2.88
CA PRO A 60 -9.11 1.31 3.91
C PRO A 60 -9.93 0.26 4.68
N ASN A 61 -10.23 -0.88 4.05
CA ASN A 61 -10.98 -1.98 4.69
C ASN A 61 -10.12 -2.89 5.57
N ALA A 62 -8.80 -2.73 5.57
CA ALA A 62 -7.88 -3.50 6.39
C ALA A 62 -7.57 -2.82 7.74
N PHE A 63 -8.19 -1.67 8.02
CA PHE A 63 -8.00 -0.90 9.24
C PHE A 63 -9.34 -0.54 9.87
N GLU A 64 -9.49 -0.84 11.16
CA GLU A 64 -10.70 -0.52 11.90
C GLU A 64 -10.71 0.94 12.36
N ARG A 65 -11.91 1.53 12.40
CA ARG A 65 -12.15 2.87 12.97
C ARG A 65 -11.26 3.97 12.37
N GLN A 66 -10.82 3.80 11.13
CA GLN A 66 -9.89 4.72 10.47
C GLN A 66 -8.58 4.93 11.25
N ASN A 67 -8.13 3.91 11.98
CA ASN A 67 -6.93 3.97 12.80
C ASN A 67 -5.84 3.06 12.22
N LEU A 68 -4.73 3.66 11.78
CA LEU A 68 -3.58 2.97 11.20
C LEU A 68 -2.91 1.93 12.14
N ASN A 69 -3.22 1.98 13.44
CA ASN A 69 -2.73 1.03 14.43
C ASN A 69 -3.66 -0.18 14.64
N LEU A 70 -4.90 -0.13 14.12
CA LEU A 70 -5.90 -1.19 14.29
C LEU A 70 -6.06 -1.97 12.98
N MET A 71 -5.10 -2.84 12.68
CA MET A 71 -5.18 -3.71 11.50
C MET A 71 -6.14 -4.87 11.74
N VAL A 72 -6.86 -5.26 10.68
CA VAL A 72 -7.79 -6.40 10.70
C VAL A 72 -7.03 -7.70 10.48
N ASP A 73 -7.19 -8.66 11.40
CA ASP A 73 -6.61 -10.00 11.27
C ASP A 73 -7.14 -10.72 10.01
N GLY A 74 -6.25 -11.42 9.31
CA GLY A 74 -6.55 -12.09 8.05
C GLY A 74 -6.58 -11.18 6.82
N ALA A 75 -6.44 -9.84 6.99
CA ALA A 75 -6.43 -8.92 5.86
C ALA A 75 -5.24 -9.15 4.93
N MET A 76 -5.43 -8.83 3.65
CA MET A 76 -4.37 -8.83 2.64
C MET A 76 -4.10 -7.39 2.22
N LEU A 77 -2.90 -6.87 2.50
CA LEU A 77 -2.50 -5.50 2.20
C LEU A 77 -1.88 -5.40 0.81
N ARG A 78 -2.46 -4.56 -0.04
CA ARG A 78 -1.84 -4.08 -1.27
C ARG A 78 -0.73 -3.10 -0.93
N LEU A 79 0.48 -3.35 -1.39
CA LEU A 79 1.61 -2.46 -1.13
C LEU A 79 1.71 -1.36 -2.20
N PRO A 80 2.06 -0.13 -1.80
CA PRO A 80 2.09 1.01 -2.71
C PRO A 80 3.34 1.01 -3.58
N SER A 81 3.24 1.63 -4.76
CA SER A 81 4.38 1.97 -5.59
C SER A 81 5.21 3.08 -4.93
N GLU A 82 6.51 3.16 -5.25
CA GLU A 82 7.35 4.27 -4.76
C GLU A 82 6.83 5.64 -5.22
N GLN A 83 6.29 5.73 -6.44
CA GLN A 83 5.72 6.96 -6.98
C GLN A 83 4.53 7.45 -6.16
N TYR A 84 3.74 6.52 -5.61
CA TYR A 84 2.61 6.87 -4.74
C TYR A 84 3.09 7.33 -3.37
N ILE A 85 4.01 6.57 -2.77
CA ILE A 85 4.62 6.93 -1.48
C ILE A 85 5.23 8.34 -1.55
N ALA A 86 5.92 8.67 -2.64
CA ALA A 86 6.55 9.98 -2.82
C ALA A 86 5.57 11.16 -2.93
N ARG A 87 4.29 10.92 -3.23
CA ARG A 87 3.24 11.95 -3.25
C ARG A 87 2.65 12.22 -1.88
N ILE A 88 2.82 11.29 -0.93
CA ILE A 88 2.39 11.52 0.45
C ILE A 88 3.25 12.66 0.99
N ASP A 89 2.60 13.76 1.34
CA ASP A 89 3.29 14.96 1.80
C ASP A 89 4.12 14.63 3.04
N ALA A 90 5.44 14.84 2.94
CA ALA A 90 6.35 14.67 4.06
C ALA A 90 6.03 15.62 5.23
N ALA A 91 5.25 16.69 4.99
CA ALA A 91 4.83 17.64 6.02
C ALA A 91 3.84 17.05 7.05
N LEU A 92 3.14 15.96 6.72
CA LEU A 92 2.31 15.23 7.71
C LEU A 92 3.16 14.34 8.64
N ALA A 93 4.46 14.19 8.38
CA ALA A 93 5.37 13.32 9.11
C ALA A 93 6.24 14.05 10.16
N LYS A 94 5.78 15.19 10.69
CA LYS A 94 6.48 15.96 11.73
C LYS A 94 5.92 15.75 13.12
#